data_AF-A0AAQ4EYE4-F1
#
_entry.id   AF-A0AAQ4EYE4-F1
#
_cell.length_a   1.000
_cell.length_b   1.000
_cell.length_c   1.000
_cell.angle_alpha   90.00
_cell.angle_beta   90.00
_cell.angle_gamma   90.00
#
_symmetry.space_group_name_H-M   'P 1'
#
loop_
_entity.id
_entity.type
_entity.pdbx_description
1 polymer ?
#
loop_
_entity_poly.entity_id
_entity_poly.type
_entity_poly.pdbx_seq_one_letter_code
_entity_poly.pdbx_strand_id
1 'polypeptide(L)'
;WFGVLFIRQGLYQGGVFRFTLRIPDNYPDGDCPDLTFESPIFHPLIDPISGDMDIKRSFPKWRKNVNYLWQVLLCARRAFYKIETQMPLNPEAATLYEQNTEQFKLKVAESLAECEQRLYESPAMDDSHALHFLPWDVTVQERVAQRHILDKVEAADEALEESPSNTGLSWVKHGCMQVFSKTAS
;
A
#
# COMPACT_ATOMS: atom_id res chain seq x y z
N TRP A 1 -1.42 -4.43 -10.71
CA TRP A 1 -0.48 -4.58 -9.58
C TRP A 1 -1.28 -4.77 -8.31
N PHE A 2 -0.86 -5.69 -7.45
CA PHE A 2 -1.39 -5.85 -6.11
C PHE A 2 -0.61 -4.96 -5.13
N GLY A 3 -1.32 -4.33 -4.20
CA GLY A 3 -0.71 -3.42 -3.23
C GLY A 3 -1.42 -3.45 -1.90
N VAL A 4 -0.74 -2.95 -0.87
CA VAL A 4 -1.25 -2.87 0.50
C VAL A 4 -0.93 -1.50 1.05
N LEU A 5 -1.94 -0.86 1.62
CA LEU A 5 -1.84 0.45 2.23
C LEU A 5 -1.97 0.33 3.75
N PHE A 6 -0.92 0.75 4.47
CA PHE A 6 -0.90 0.79 5.93
C PHE A 6 -1.15 2.22 6.42
N ILE A 7 -2.28 2.44 7.10
CA ILE A 7 -2.62 3.75 7.66
C ILE A 7 -2.16 3.81 9.12
N ARG A 8 -1.28 4.78 9.40
CA ARG A 8 -0.60 4.88 10.70
C ARG A 8 -1.21 5.91 11.66
N GLN A 9 -2.02 6.84 11.16
CA GLN A 9 -2.55 7.97 11.94
C GLN A 9 -3.90 8.41 11.37
N GLY A 10 -4.66 9.19 12.14
CA GLY A 10 -5.95 9.74 11.73
C GLY A 10 -7.10 8.77 11.96
N LEU A 11 -8.25 9.05 11.35
CA LEU A 11 -9.50 8.31 11.58
C LEU A 11 -9.43 6.83 11.17
N TYR A 12 -8.55 6.51 10.20
CA TYR A 12 -8.34 5.15 9.70
C TYR A 12 -7.08 4.50 10.26
N GLN A 13 -6.53 5.01 11.37
CA GLN A 13 -5.33 4.46 12.00
C GLN A 13 -5.50 2.96 12.29
N GLY A 14 -4.47 2.17 11.97
CA GLY A 14 -4.49 0.72 12.11
C GLY A 14 -5.02 0.00 10.88
N GLY A 15 -5.63 0.71 9.93
CA GLY A 15 -6.11 0.14 8.68
C GLY A 15 -5.00 -0.49 7.84
N VAL A 16 -5.25 -1.72 7.40
CA VAL A 16 -4.43 -2.48 6.45
C VAL A 16 -5.32 -2.81 5.25
N PHE A 17 -5.14 -2.08 4.16
CA PHE A 17 -6.04 -2.15 3.02
C PHE A 17 -5.35 -2.76 1.81
N ARG A 18 -5.80 -3.95 1.39
CA ARG A 18 -5.40 -4.52 0.11
C ARG A 18 -6.11 -3.80 -1.03
N PHE A 19 -5.37 -3.52 -2.09
CA PHE A 19 -5.92 -2.91 -3.30
C PHE A 19 -5.28 -3.49 -4.56
N THR A 20 -6.01 -3.41 -5.65
CA THR A 20 -5.52 -3.67 -6.99
C THR A 20 -5.42 -2.35 -7.75
N LEU A 21 -4.22 -2.05 -8.27
CA LEU A 21 -4.00 -0.97 -9.22
C LEU A 21 -4.05 -1.53 -10.64
N ARG A 22 -5.10 -1.20 -11.38
CA ARG A 22 -5.28 -1.59 -12.78
C ARG A 22 -4.64 -0.53 -13.67
N ILE A 23 -3.52 -0.89 -14.28
CA ILE A 23 -2.79 -0.03 -15.21
C ILE A 23 -3.29 -0.36 -16.62
N PRO A 24 -3.69 0.63 -17.44
CA PRO A 24 -4.11 0.37 -18.82
C PRO A 24 -3.00 -0.26 -19.67
N ASP A 25 -3.36 -1.14 -20.59
CA ASP A 25 -2.40 -1.87 -21.43
C ASP A 25 -1.56 -0.96 -22.34
N ASN A 26 -2.10 0.21 -22.69
CA ASN A 26 -1.42 1.24 -23.48
C ASN A 26 -0.70 2.28 -22.62
N TYR A 27 -0.40 1.98 -21.34
CA TYR A 27 0.39 2.89 -20.49
C TYR A 27 1.76 3.22 -21.12
N PRO A 28 2.21 4.49 -21.08
CA PRO A 28 1.60 5.64 -20.40
C PRO A 28 0.68 6.50 -21.28
N ASP A 29 0.36 6.07 -22.51
CA ASP A 29 -0.47 6.81 -23.47
C ASP A 29 -1.98 6.70 -23.20
N GLY A 30 -2.39 5.78 -22.32
CA GLY A 30 -3.78 5.55 -21.93
C GLY A 30 -4.36 6.50 -20.88
N ASP A 31 -5.50 6.08 -20.33
CA ASP A 31 -6.20 6.79 -19.26
C ASP A 31 -5.51 6.65 -17.90
N CYS A 32 -6.03 7.36 -16.90
CA CYS A 32 -5.58 7.22 -15.51
C CYS A 32 -5.82 5.78 -15.02
N PRO A 33 -4.83 5.14 -14.35
CA PRO A 33 -5.04 3.86 -13.68
C PRO A 33 -6.20 3.90 -12.70
N ASP A 34 -6.90 2.78 -12.57
CA ASP A 34 -7.96 2.59 -11.59
C ASP A 34 -7.39 1.90 -10.34
N LEU A 35 -7.88 2.28 -9.17
CA LEU A 35 -7.51 1.66 -7.89
C LEU A 35 -8.76 1.17 -7.19
N THR A 36 -8.80 -0.12 -6.91
CA THR A 36 -9.94 -0.80 -6.27
C THR A 36 -9.48 -1.47 -4.99
N PHE A 37 -10.17 -1.21 -3.88
CA PHE A 37 -9.94 -1.91 -2.62
C PHE A 37 -10.68 -3.24 -2.58
N GLU A 38 -10.05 -4.27 -2.00
CA GLU A 38 -10.64 -5.62 -1.96
C GLU A 38 -11.69 -5.79 -0.85
N SER A 39 -11.49 -5.10 0.27
CA SER A 39 -12.41 -5.08 1.41
C SER A 39 -13.18 -3.76 1.43
N PRO A 40 -14.44 -3.75 1.90
CA PRO A 40 -15.24 -2.54 1.96
C PRO A 40 -14.65 -1.58 2.98
N ILE A 41 -14.45 -0.34 2.54
CA ILE A 41 -13.90 0.74 3.36
C ILE A 41 -14.94 1.85 3.39
N PHE A 42 -15.36 2.24 4.60
CA PHE A 42 -16.31 3.34 4.75
C PHE A 42 -15.59 4.68 4.56
N HIS A 43 -15.56 5.23 3.34
CA HIS A 43 -14.86 6.47 3.01
C HIS A 43 -15.59 7.25 1.90
N PRO A 44 -15.66 8.60 1.97
CA PRO A 44 -16.40 9.41 0.97
C PRO A 44 -15.98 9.21 -0.49
N LEU A 45 -14.69 8.97 -0.73
CA LEU A 45 -14.11 8.80 -2.07
C LEU A 45 -13.97 7.34 -2.52
N ILE A 46 -14.58 6.39 -1.82
CA ILE A 46 -14.56 4.97 -2.19
C ILE A 46 -16.00 4.53 -2.45
N ASP A 47 -16.25 3.92 -3.60
CA ASP A 47 -17.55 3.34 -3.90
C ASP A 47 -17.82 2.16 -2.95
N PRO A 48 -18.95 2.16 -2.22
CA PRO A 48 -19.23 1.14 -1.21
C PRO A 48 -19.53 -0.24 -1.79
N ILE A 49 -19.80 -0.35 -3.10
CA ILE A 49 -20.19 -1.60 -3.76
C ILE A 49 -18.99 -2.18 -4.53
N SER A 50 -18.34 -1.39 -5.39
CA SER A 50 -17.23 -1.87 -6.22
C SER A 50 -15.88 -1.81 -5.49
N GLY A 51 -15.74 -0.95 -4.46
CA GLY A 51 -14.47 -0.67 -3.81
C GLY A 51 -13.57 0.28 -4.62
N ASP A 52 -14.07 0.83 -5.74
CA ASP A 52 -13.30 1.76 -6.56
C ASP A 52 -13.07 3.08 -5.83
N MET A 53 -11.82 3.53 -5.85
CA MET A 53 -11.47 4.83 -5.33
C MET A 53 -11.54 5.88 -6.44
N ASP A 54 -12.06 7.07 -6.14
CA ASP A 54 -12.08 8.21 -7.07
C ASP A 54 -10.68 8.82 -7.24
N ILE A 55 -9.83 8.12 -7.98
CA ILE A 55 -8.50 8.61 -8.38
C ILE A 55 -8.62 9.67 -9.48
N LYS A 56 -9.58 9.50 -10.39
CA LYS A 56 -9.74 10.33 -11.61
C LYS A 56 -10.03 11.79 -11.28
N ARG A 57 -10.63 12.11 -10.13
CA ARG A 57 -10.76 13.51 -9.67
C ARG A 57 -9.43 14.26 -9.58
N SER A 58 -8.35 13.58 -9.20
CA SER A 58 -7.01 14.17 -9.09
C SER A 58 -6.26 14.17 -10.42
N PHE A 59 -6.72 13.37 -11.38
CA PHE A 59 -6.14 13.23 -12.72
C PHE A 59 -7.22 13.30 -13.81
N PRO A 60 -7.94 14.44 -13.98
CA PRO A 60 -9.01 14.54 -14.97
C PRO A 60 -8.56 14.26 -16.42
N LYS A 61 -7.27 14.48 -16.69
CA LYS A 61 -6.59 14.09 -17.92
C LYS A 61 -5.23 13.50 -17.58
N TRP A 62 -5.01 12.24 -17.96
CA TRP A 62 -3.72 11.59 -17.83
C TRP A 62 -2.72 12.16 -18.86
N ARG A 63 -1.52 12.51 -18.40
CA ARG A 63 -0.45 13.07 -19.24
C ARG A 63 0.84 12.31 -19.00
N LYS A 64 1.28 11.52 -19.97
CA LYS A 64 2.46 10.63 -19.86
C LYS A 64 3.77 11.26 -19.35
N ASN A 65 3.99 12.55 -19.62
CA ASN A 65 5.21 13.27 -19.21
C ASN A 65 5.05 14.03 -17.88
N VAL A 66 3.88 13.95 -17.25
CA VAL A 66 3.53 14.70 -16.03
C VAL A 66 3.05 13.77 -14.93
N ASN A 67 2.29 12.74 -15.32
CA ASN A 67 1.63 11.82 -14.42
C ASN A 67 2.33 10.47 -14.36
N TYR A 68 2.47 9.96 -13.15
CA TYR A 68 3.21 8.73 -12.86
C TYR A 68 2.43 7.89 -11.86
N LEU A 69 2.60 6.57 -11.93
CA LEU A 69 1.88 5.63 -11.05
C LEU A 69 2.08 5.93 -9.56
N TRP A 70 3.26 6.38 -9.15
CA TRP A 70 3.52 6.75 -7.76
C TRP A 70 2.64 7.92 -7.26
N GLN A 71 2.21 8.83 -8.15
CA GLN A 71 1.31 9.92 -7.81
C GLN A 71 -0.09 9.39 -7.51
N VAL A 72 -0.53 8.33 -8.21
CA VAL A 72 -1.79 7.63 -7.91
C VAL A 72 -1.73 7.03 -6.51
N LEU A 73 -0.62 6.34 -6.17
CA LEU A 73 -0.42 5.80 -4.82
C LEU A 73 -0.39 6.90 -3.75
N LEU A 74 0.24 8.04 -4.04
CA LEU A 74 0.26 9.18 -3.14
C LEU A 74 -1.14 9.78 -2.95
N CYS A 75 -1.92 9.89 -4.02
CA CYS A 75 -3.31 10.33 -3.98
C CYS A 75 -4.15 9.40 -3.11
N ALA A 76 -4.03 8.08 -3.34
CA ALA A 76 -4.74 7.07 -2.57
C ALA A 76 -4.42 7.19 -1.08
N ARG A 77 -3.12 7.25 -0.73
CA ARG A 77 -2.68 7.44 0.64
C ARG A 77 -3.22 8.73 1.25
N ARG A 78 -3.13 9.85 0.52
CA ARG A 78 -3.53 11.17 1.02
C ARG A 78 -5.00 11.24 1.39
N ALA A 79 -5.90 10.55 0.68
CA ALA A 79 -7.33 10.60 0.97
C ALA A 79 -7.67 10.18 2.40
N PHE A 80 -6.92 9.22 2.97
CA PHE A 80 -7.11 8.77 4.35
C PHE A 80 -6.61 9.76 5.41
N TYR A 81 -5.74 10.70 5.03
CA TYR A 81 -5.24 11.76 5.93
C TYR A 81 -5.99 13.08 5.76
N LYS A 82 -6.51 13.32 4.56
CA LYS A 82 -7.29 14.50 4.21
C LYS A 82 -8.55 14.04 3.49
N ILE A 83 -9.61 13.89 4.26
CA ILE A 83 -10.92 13.50 3.75
C ILE A 83 -11.52 14.67 2.96
N GLU A 84 -11.94 14.38 1.74
CA GLU A 84 -12.63 15.32 0.85
C GLU A 84 -14.05 14.81 0.60
N THR A 85 -15.04 15.68 0.71
CA THR A 85 -16.47 15.34 0.68
C THR A 85 -17.20 15.86 -0.55
N GLN A 86 -16.52 16.60 -1.42
CA GLN A 86 -17.09 17.16 -2.65
C GLN A 86 -17.21 16.09 -3.73
N MET A 87 -18.41 15.94 -4.28
CA MET A 87 -18.77 14.91 -5.27
C MET A 87 -18.32 13.51 -4.82
N PRO A 88 -18.84 13.02 -3.68
CA PRO A 88 -18.40 11.75 -3.10
C PRO A 88 -18.95 10.55 -3.88
N LEU A 89 -18.18 9.46 -3.92
CA LEU A 89 -18.67 8.14 -4.37
C LEU A 89 -19.56 7.49 -3.29
N ASN A 90 -19.32 7.82 -2.02
CA ASN A 90 -20.16 7.43 -0.89
C ASN A 90 -20.80 8.66 -0.23
N PRO A 91 -22.03 9.05 -0.65
CA PRO A 91 -22.73 10.20 -0.10
C PRO A 91 -23.07 10.06 1.39
N GLU A 92 -23.30 8.83 1.87
CA GLU A 92 -23.54 8.57 3.30
C GLU A 92 -22.31 8.92 4.11
N ALA A 93 -21.14 8.42 3.72
CA ALA A 93 -19.87 8.71 4.39
C ALA A 93 -19.56 10.21 4.39
N ALA A 94 -19.79 10.91 3.28
CA ALA A 94 -19.61 12.36 3.21
C ALA A 94 -20.56 13.10 4.17
N THR A 95 -21.84 12.74 4.16
CA THR A 95 -22.87 13.37 5.01
C THR A 95 -22.56 13.15 6.49
N LEU A 96 -22.23 11.92 6.89
CA LEU A 96 -21.86 11.61 8.27
C LEU A 96 -20.58 12.34 8.67
N TYR A 97 -19.58 12.42 7.81
CA TYR A 97 -18.36 13.16 8.12
C TYR A 97 -18.63 14.64 8.43
N GLU A 98 -19.51 15.28 7.66
CA GLU A 98 -19.85 16.71 7.80
C GLU A 98 -20.84 17.00 8.94
N GLN A 99 -21.82 16.12 9.16
CA GLN A 99 -22.97 16.40 10.04
C GLN A 99 -22.96 15.59 11.33
N ASN A 100 -22.33 14.41 11.35
CA ASN A 100 -22.33 13.49 12.49
C ASN A 100 -21.03 12.68 12.58
N THR A 101 -19.95 13.36 12.97
CA THR A 101 -18.61 12.79 13.00
C THR A 101 -18.49 11.58 13.94
N GLU A 102 -19.32 11.48 14.99
CA GLU A 102 -19.31 10.32 15.90
C GLU A 102 -19.87 9.07 15.20
N GLN A 103 -20.98 9.18 14.48
CA GLN A 103 -21.49 8.07 13.68
C GLN A 103 -20.54 7.70 12.54
N PHE A 104 -19.88 8.68 11.94
CA PHE A 104 -18.82 8.44 10.95
C PHE A 104 -17.68 7.58 11.54
N LYS A 105 -17.18 7.93 12.74
CA LYS A 105 -16.13 7.15 13.42
C LYS A 105 -16.56 5.71 13.71
N LEU A 106 -17.81 5.50 14.13
CA LEU A 106 -18.35 4.16 14.35
C LEU A 106 -18.34 3.35 13.06
N LYS A 107 -18.82 3.93 11.95
CA LYS A 107 -18.80 3.28 10.63
C LYS A 107 -17.39 2.99 10.11
N VAL A 108 -16.45 3.89 10.35
CA VAL A 108 -15.03 3.64 10.05
C VAL A 108 -14.52 2.47 10.86
N ALA A 109 -14.76 2.44 12.18
CA ALA A 109 -14.33 1.35 13.05
C ALA A 109 -14.94 -0.01 12.64
N GLU A 110 -16.23 -0.05 12.28
CA GLU A 110 -16.89 -1.23 11.72
C GLU A 110 -16.16 -1.72 10.46
N SER A 111 -15.87 -0.82 9.51
CA SER A 111 -15.17 -1.18 8.27
C SER A 111 -13.72 -1.62 8.50
N LEU A 112 -13.01 -1.06 9.49
CA LEU A 112 -11.66 -1.48 9.87
C LEU A 112 -11.66 -2.91 10.41
N ALA A 113 -12.61 -3.24 11.28
CA ALA A 113 -12.77 -4.58 11.82
C ALA A 113 -13.08 -5.62 10.72
N GLU A 114 -13.92 -5.25 9.74
CA GLU A 114 -14.19 -6.11 8.59
C GLU A 114 -12.95 -6.31 7.72
N CYS A 115 -12.20 -5.24 7.42
CA CYS A 115 -10.94 -5.33 6.69
C CYS A 115 -9.93 -6.24 7.38
N GLU A 116 -9.83 -6.18 8.71
CA GLU A 116 -8.93 -7.05 9.49
C GLU A 116 -9.33 -8.53 9.41
N GLN A 117 -10.63 -8.84 9.50
CA GLN A 117 -11.12 -10.22 9.35
C GLN A 117 -10.83 -10.77 7.96
N ARG A 118 -10.99 -9.94 6.93
CA ARG A 118 -10.80 -10.31 5.53
C ARG A 118 -9.33 -10.29 5.08
N LEU A 119 -8.42 -9.77 5.89
CA LEU A 119 -7.00 -9.65 5.56
C LEU A 119 -6.38 -11.00 5.19
N TYR A 120 -6.76 -12.06 5.91
CA TYR A 120 -6.24 -13.42 5.73
C TYR A 120 -7.04 -14.26 4.73
N GLU A 121 -8.09 -13.70 4.13
CA GLU A 121 -8.82 -14.38 3.07
C GLU A 121 -7.94 -14.48 1.82
N SER A 122 -8.11 -15.59 1.10
CA SER A 122 -7.49 -15.74 -0.20
C SER A 122 -7.99 -14.63 -1.14
N PRO A 123 -7.09 -14.01 -1.93
CA PRO A 123 -7.46 -13.05 -2.95
C PRO A 123 -8.56 -13.60 -3.86
N ALA A 124 -9.49 -12.75 -4.27
CA ALA A 124 -10.60 -13.16 -5.13
C ALA A 124 -10.14 -13.61 -6.53
N MET A 125 -8.95 -13.16 -6.95
CA MET A 125 -8.34 -13.48 -8.23
C MET A 125 -7.40 -14.69 -8.07
N ASP A 126 -7.56 -15.70 -8.93
CA ASP A 126 -6.61 -16.81 -9.05
C ASP A 126 -5.36 -16.35 -9.82
N ASP A 127 -4.54 -15.52 -9.15
CA ASP A 127 -3.27 -15.02 -9.66
C ASP A 127 -2.15 -15.44 -8.70
N SER A 128 -1.14 -16.14 -9.22
CA SER A 128 0.00 -16.63 -8.44
C SER A 128 0.84 -15.54 -7.77
N HIS A 129 0.69 -14.29 -8.22
CA HIS A 129 1.40 -13.13 -7.69
C HIS A 129 0.53 -12.27 -6.77
N ALA A 130 -0.69 -12.71 -6.46
CA ALA A 130 -1.55 -12.02 -5.51
C ALA A 130 -0.95 -12.02 -4.10
N LEU A 131 -1.26 -10.98 -3.33
CA LEU A 131 -0.72 -10.84 -1.98
C LEU A 131 -1.57 -11.64 -0.99
N HIS A 132 -0.97 -12.68 -0.41
CA HIS A 132 -1.57 -13.51 0.63
C HIS A 132 -1.01 -13.12 2.00
N PHE A 133 -1.87 -12.69 2.90
CA PHE A 133 -1.52 -12.56 4.30
C PHE A 133 -1.84 -13.85 5.03
N LEU A 134 -0.93 -14.26 5.90
CA LEU A 134 -1.13 -15.38 6.81
C LEU A 134 -1.14 -14.85 8.24
N PRO A 135 -1.92 -15.46 9.14
CA PRO A 135 -1.81 -15.19 10.57
C PRO A 135 -0.36 -15.30 11.01
N TRP A 136 0.04 -14.49 11.97
CA TRP A 136 1.39 -14.54 12.51
C TRP A 136 1.71 -15.94 13.03
N ASP A 137 2.73 -16.55 12.45
CA ASP A 137 3.26 -17.85 12.85
C ASP A 137 4.56 -17.62 13.65
N VAL A 138 4.55 -17.99 14.92
CA VAL A 138 5.71 -17.85 15.83
C VAL A 138 6.95 -18.58 15.31
N THR A 139 6.79 -19.64 14.52
CA THR A 139 7.91 -20.37 13.91
C THR A 139 8.50 -19.63 12.70
N VAL A 140 7.74 -18.72 12.08
CA VAL A 140 8.26 -17.81 11.05
C VAL A 140 9.23 -16.80 11.67
N GLN A 141 9.05 -16.42 12.94
CA GLN A 141 10.05 -15.59 13.65
C GLN A 141 11.41 -16.28 13.69
N GLU A 142 11.46 -17.56 14.06
CA GLU A 142 12.71 -18.32 14.05
C GLU A 142 13.27 -18.41 12.65
N ARG A 143 12.43 -18.65 11.63
CA ARG A 143 12.90 -18.71 10.23
C ARG A 143 13.32 -17.37 9.66
N VAL A 144 12.77 -16.24 10.08
CA VAL A 144 13.16 -14.88 9.65
C VAL A 144 14.34 -14.39 10.46
N ALA A 145 14.44 -14.74 11.74
CA ALA A 145 15.62 -14.49 12.55
C ALA A 145 16.81 -15.35 12.11
N GLN A 146 16.57 -16.62 11.72
CA GLN A 146 17.58 -17.55 11.18
C GLN A 146 17.82 -17.34 9.67
N ARG A 147 16.83 -16.82 8.92
CA ARG A 147 17.08 -16.14 7.64
C ARG A 147 17.60 -14.76 7.96
N HIS A 148 18.81 -14.77 8.46
CA HIS A 148 19.86 -13.82 8.20
C HIS A 148 19.80 -13.26 6.75
N ILE A 149 18.84 -12.38 6.47
CA ILE A 149 18.89 -11.45 5.34
C ILE A 149 20.12 -10.53 5.56
N LEU A 150 20.58 -10.40 6.81
CA LEU A 150 21.86 -9.79 7.19
C LEU A 150 23.06 -10.76 7.17
N ASP A 151 23.04 -11.90 7.87
CA ASP A 151 24.25 -12.74 8.02
C ASP A 151 24.61 -13.56 6.77
N LYS A 152 23.72 -13.67 5.77
CA LYS A 152 24.15 -14.14 4.43
C LYS A 152 25.07 -13.14 3.71
N VAL A 153 25.14 -11.89 4.16
CA VAL A 153 26.18 -10.96 3.72
C VAL A 153 27.51 -11.29 4.40
N GLU A 154 27.52 -11.62 5.69
CA GLU A 154 28.75 -11.94 6.43
C GLU A 154 29.44 -13.22 5.89
N ALA A 155 28.66 -14.26 5.58
CA ALA A 155 29.20 -15.47 4.96
C ALA A 155 29.64 -15.28 3.49
N ALA A 156 29.10 -14.27 2.79
CA ALA A 156 29.56 -13.92 1.45
C ALA A 156 30.83 -13.05 1.49
N ASP A 157 31.00 -12.21 2.51
CA ASP A 157 32.22 -11.41 2.73
C ASP A 157 33.43 -12.28 3.12
N GLU A 158 33.25 -13.40 3.84
CA GLU A 158 34.35 -14.36 4.09
C GLU A 158 34.72 -15.18 2.83
N ALA A 159 33.81 -15.32 1.86
CA ALA A 159 34.05 -16.04 0.61
C ALA A 159 34.53 -15.13 -0.54
N LEU A 160 34.59 -13.81 -0.33
CA LEU A 160 34.98 -12.83 -1.36
C LEU A 160 36.45 -12.42 -1.33
N GLU A 161 37.30 -13.07 -0.54
CA GLU A 161 38.76 -13.00 -0.76
C GLU A 161 39.23 -13.80 -2.00
N GLU A 162 38.36 -14.58 -2.65
CA GLU A 162 38.65 -15.20 -3.95
C GLU A 162 37.49 -15.06 -4.96
N SER A 163 37.07 -13.84 -5.33
CA SER A 163 36.58 -13.59 -6.71
C SER A 163 36.31 -12.10 -7.02
N PRO A 164 36.75 -11.58 -8.18
CA PRO A 164 36.52 -10.20 -8.56
C PRO A 164 35.29 -10.09 -9.49
N SER A 165 34.12 -9.74 -8.95
CA SER A 165 33.14 -8.85 -9.61
C SER A 165 31.74 -8.96 -8.98
N ASN A 166 31.33 -7.98 -8.17
CA ASN A 166 30.07 -7.24 -8.37
C ASN A 166 29.92 -6.12 -7.32
N THR A 167 30.41 -4.93 -7.64
CA THR A 167 30.18 -3.73 -6.83
C THR A 167 28.75 -3.22 -7.04
N GLY A 168 27.81 -3.70 -6.23
CA GLY A 168 26.50 -3.08 -6.07
C GLY A 168 26.59 -1.78 -5.25
N LEU A 169 25.98 -0.70 -5.75
CA LEU A 169 25.95 0.61 -5.08
C LEU A 169 24.93 0.59 -3.93
N SER A 170 25.34 0.13 -2.74
CA SER A 170 24.56 0.32 -1.51
C SER A 170 24.90 1.67 -0.87
N TRP A 171 23.87 2.45 -0.52
CA TRP A 171 23.98 3.72 0.22
C TRP A 171 23.87 3.56 1.74
N VAL A 172 23.71 2.32 2.20
CA VAL A 172 23.64 1.96 3.62
C VAL A 172 24.88 1.15 3.96
N LYS A 173 25.58 1.53 5.02
CA LYS A 173 26.69 0.75 5.57
C LYS A 173 26.13 -0.59 6.07
N HIS A 174 26.77 -1.68 5.68
CA HIS A 174 26.41 -3.02 6.17
C HIS A 174 26.41 -3.03 7.70
N GLY A 175 25.37 -3.63 8.29
CA GLY A 175 25.15 -3.66 9.74
C GLY A 175 24.56 -2.39 10.35
N CYS A 176 24.24 -1.35 9.56
CA CYS A 176 23.68 -0.10 10.07
C CYS A 176 22.20 0.06 9.68
N MET A 177 21.35 0.41 10.65
CA MET A 177 19.93 0.73 10.40
C MET A 177 19.72 2.19 9.93
N GLN A 178 20.77 3.00 9.89
CA GLN A 178 20.68 4.40 9.48
C GLN A 178 20.78 4.52 7.95
N VAL A 179 19.72 5.07 7.35
CA VAL A 179 19.63 5.33 5.91
C VAL A 179 20.68 6.39 5.52
N PHE A 180 21.38 6.18 4.40
CA PHE A 180 22.51 7.02 3.92
C PHE A 180 23.78 6.98 4.79
N SER A 181 24.02 5.88 5.50
CA SER A 181 25.23 5.72 6.32
C SER A 181 26.53 5.54 5.54
N LYS A 182 26.49 5.36 4.21
CA LYS A 182 27.68 5.44 3.36
C LYS A 182 27.83 6.86 2.80
N THR A 183 28.96 7.50 3.12
CA THR A 183 29.38 8.76 2.49
C THR A 183 29.91 8.47 1.09
N ALA A 184 29.43 9.20 0.08
CA ALA A 184 30.03 9.16 -1.26
C ALA A 184 31.51 9.55 -1.15
N SER A 185 32.40 8.70 -1.64
CA SER A 185 33.81 9.03 -1.89
C SER A 185 33.97 9.55 -3.31
#